data_AF-A0AA50A9X5-F1
#
_entry.id   AF-A0AA50A9X5-F1
#
_cell.length_a   1.000
_cell.length_b   1.000
_cell.length_c   1.000
_cell.angle_alpha   90.00
_cell.angle_beta   90.00
_cell.angle_gamma   90.00
#
_symmetry.space_group_name_H-M   'P 1'
#
loop_
_entity.id
_entity.type
_entity.pdbx_description
1 polymer ?
#
loop_
_entity_poly.entity_id
_entity_poly.type
_entity_poly.pdbx_seq_one_letter_code
_entity_poly.pdbx_strand_id
1 'polypeptide(L)'
;EKHSIIEKAKVEVQEIERQYSSGLVTQGERYNKVIDIWGRTGDAVAKAMIDQLSIEEVEGVEGVTHQESFNSIYMMADSGARGSQAQIRQLAGMRGLMAKPDGSIIETPITSNFREGLNVLQYFISTHGARKGLADTALKTANSGYLTRRLVDVTQDLVVVEHDCGSYEGVFMKAVVEGGEVIEPLHERILGRVTAVDIISPDSAECVVFPAGTLLNEEHVEQIETMGIDEVKVRTPLTCKTRYGLCAKCYGRDLGRGHLVSVGEAVGVIAAQSIGEPGT
;
A
#
# COMPACT_ATOMS: atom_id res chain seq x y z
N GLU A 1 -8.17 1.57 -31.05
CA GLU A 1 -7.27 2.73 -30.81
C GLU A 1 -5.80 2.37 -30.58
N LYS A 2 -5.50 1.23 -29.93
CA LYS A 2 -4.14 0.75 -29.63
C LYS A 2 -3.10 0.98 -30.74
N HIS A 3 -3.34 0.50 -31.96
CA HIS A 3 -2.36 0.60 -33.05
C HIS A 3 -1.99 2.05 -33.38
N SER A 4 -2.95 2.97 -33.36
CA SER A 4 -2.71 4.40 -33.62
C SER A 4 -1.80 5.01 -32.54
N ILE A 5 -2.04 4.67 -31.27
CA ILE A 5 -1.22 5.15 -30.13
C ILE A 5 0.23 4.64 -30.26
N ILE A 6 0.39 3.36 -30.62
CA ILE A 6 1.72 2.75 -30.79
C ILE A 6 2.47 3.35 -31.99
N GLU A 7 1.81 3.60 -33.12
CA GLU A 7 2.46 4.22 -34.28
C GLU A 7 2.91 5.65 -33.99
N LYS A 8 2.11 6.44 -33.27
CA LYS A 8 2.54 7.78 -32.80
C LYS A 8 3.81 7.70 -31.96
N ALA A 9 3.85 6.77 -31.00
CA ALA A 9 5.02 6.56 -30.16
C ALA A 9 6.27 6.14 -30.95
N LYS A 10 6.11 5.26 -31.96
CA LYS A 10 7.22 4.88 -32.85
C LYS A 10 7.80 6.06 -33.61
N VAL A 11 6.94 6.96 -34.12
CA VAL A 11 7.38 8.16 -34.82
C VAL A 11 8.14 9.09 -33.88
N GLU A 12 7.66 9.28 -32.64
CA GLU A 12 8.38 10.05 -31.63
C GLU A 12 9.76 9.45 -31.29
N VAL A 13 9.85 8.13 -31.15
CA VAL A 13 11.13 7.45 -30.90
C VAL A 13 12.09 7.62 -32.08
N GLN A 14 11.62 7.50 -33.32
CA GLN A 14 12.43 7.73 -34.53
C GLN A 14 12.97 9.17 -34.59
N GLU A 15 12.18 10.15 -34.16
CA GLU A 15 12.64 11.54 -34.07
C GLU A 15 13.77 11.71 -33.06
N ILE A 16 13.66 11.07 -31.89
CA ILE A 16 14.71 11.07 -30.87
C ILE A 16 15.98 10.35 -31.36
N GLU A 17 15.85 9.25 -32.10
CA GLU A 17 16.98 8.57 -32.74
C GLU A 17 17.66 9.46 -33.78
N ARG A 18 16.88 10.22 -34.56
CA ARG A 18 17.42 11.19 -35.52
C ARG A 18 18.20 12.30 -34.82
N GLN A 19 17.67 12.84 -33.72
CA GLN A 19 18.36 13.85 -32.90
C GLN A 19 19.66 13.33 -32.30
N TYR A 20 19.69 12.05 -31.91
CA TYR A 20 20.93 11.41 -31.44
C TYR A 20 21.95 11.29 -32.58
N SER A 21 21.52 10.86 -33.76
CA SER A 21 22.39 10.73 -34.94
C SER A 21 22.97 12.06 -35.42
N SER A 22 22.27 13.18 -35.20
CA SER A 22 22.74 14.53 -35.50
C SER A 22 23.55 15.17 -34.37
N GLY A 23 23.76 14.47 -33.25
CA GLY A 23 24.55 14.95 -32.11
C GLY A 23 23.85 15.99 -31.23
N LEU A 24 22.52 16.12 -31.33
CA LEU A 24 21.73 17.07 -30.52
C LEU A 24 21.46 16.56 -29.10
N VAL A 25 21.49 15.25 -28.88
CA VAL A 25 21.25 14.61 -27.58
C VAL A 25 22.33 13.58 -27.27
N THR A 26 22.62 13.40 -25.98
CA THR A 26 23.55 12.37 -25.51
C THR A 26 22.89 10.98 -25.47
N GLN A 27 23.69 9.92 -25.39
CA GLN A 27 23.17 8.55 -25.32
C GLN A 27 22.30 8.30 -24.08
N GLY A 28 22.64 8.91 -22.94
CA GLY A 28 21.87 8.78 -21.70
C GLY A 28 20.52 9.50 -21.78
N GLU A 29 20.49 10.71 -22.38
CA GLU A 29 19.25 11.44 -22.60
C GLU A 29 18.35 10.72 -23.61
N ARG A 30 18.92 10.17 -24.68
CA ARG A 30 18.19 9.34 -25.64
C ARG A 30 17.51 8.17 -24.93
N TYR A 31 18.26 7.42 -24.12
CA TYR A 31 17.76 6.27 -23.35
C TYR A 31 16.56 6.66 -22.45
N ASN A 32 16.73 7.71 -21.63
CA ASN A 32 15.68 8.16 -20.71
C ASN A 32 14.43 8.66 -21.45
N LYS A 33 14.60 9.40 -22.55
CA LYS A 33 13.48 9.89 -23.36
C LYS A 33 12.70 8.75 -24.02
N VAL A 34 13.39 7.75 -24.55
CA VAL A 34 12.74 6.57 -25.17
C VAL A 34 11.92 5.80 -24.13
N ILE A 35 12.46 5.61 -22.92
CA ILE A 35 11.73 4.97 -21.82
C ILE A 35 10.49 5.77 -21.42
N ASP A 36 10.62 7.09 -21.27
CA ASP A 36 9.49 7.96 -20.93
C ASP A 36 8.37 7.89 -21.98
N ILE A 37 8.71 7.97 -23.27
CA ILE A 37 7.74 7.85 -24.36
C ILE A 37 6.97 6.52 -24.26
N TRP A 38 7.68 5.41 -24.08
CA TRP A 38 7.05 4.09 -23.96
C TRP A 38 6.26 3.91 -22.66
N GLY A 39 6.69 4.51 -21.56
CA GLY A 39 5.95 4.58 -20.30
C GLY A 39 4.59 5.26 -20.51
N ARG A 40 4.60 6.50 -20.99
CA ARG A 40 3.40 7.29 -21.30
C ARG A 40 2.48 6.59 -22.30
N THR A 41 3.06 6.00 -23.34
CA THR A 41 2.30 5.24 -24.37
C THR A 41 1.58 4.07 -23.75
N GLY A 42 2.25 3.32 -22.87
CA GLY A 42 1.66 2.17 -22.22
C GLY A 42 0.52 2.56 -21.28
N ASP A 43 0.62 3.69 -20.59
CA ASP A 43 -0.45 4.20 -19.72
C ASP A 43 -1.63 4.71 -20.54
N ALA A 44 -1.38 5.38 -21.68
CA ALA A 44 -2.43 5.79 -22.61
C ALA A 44 -3.20 4.58 -23.19
N VAL A 45 -2.50 3.51 -23.57
CA VAL A 45 -3.13 2.26 -24.03
C VAL A 45 -3.93 1.61 -22.90
N ALA A 46 -3.42 1.63 -21.67
CA ALA A 46 -4.12 1.09 -20.52
C ALA A 46 -5.43 1.85 -20.24
N LYS A 47 -5.40 3.18 -20.26
CA LYS A 47 -6.57 4.02 -20.06
C LYS A 47 -7.61 3.78 -21.15
N ALA A 48 -7.22 3.85 -22.42
CA ALA A 48 -8.13 3.61 -23.54
C ALA A 48 -8.77 2.21 -23.50
N MET A 49 -8.03 1.20 -23.03
CA MET A 49 -8.56 -0.15 -22.84
C MET A 49 -9.59 -0.19 -21.71
N ILE A 50 -9.33 0.43 -20.56
CA ILE A 50 -10.28 0.44 -19.43
C ILE A 50 -11.56 1.18 -19.82
N ASP A 51 -11.44 2.37 -20.41
CA ASP A 51 -12.58 3.19 -20.84
C ASP A 51 -13.50 2.42 -21.82
N GLN A 52 -12.91 1.58 -22.69
CA GLN A 52 -13.67 0.72 -23.60
C GLN A 52 -14.24 -0.54 -22.94
N LEU A 53 -13.60 -1.05 -21.89
CA LEU A 53 -14.01 -2.28 -21.21
C LEU A 53 -15.07 -2.02 -20.13
N SER A 54 -15.10 -0.83 -19.55
CA SER A 54 -16.03 -0.46 -18.48
C SER A 54 -17.43 -0.11 -18.97
N ILE A 55 -17.59 0.19 -20.26
CA ILE A 55 -18.85 0.64 -20.84
C ILE A 55 -19.35 -0.41 -21.84
N GLU A 56 -20.62 -0.78 -21.72
CA GLU A 56 -21.31 -1.64 -22.68
C GLU A 56 -22.51 -0.90 -23.28
N GLU A 57 -22.62 -0.95 -24.61
CA GLU A 57 -23.77 -0.44 -25.34
C GLU A 57 -24.88 -1.48 -25.30
N VAL A 58 -26.03 -1.10 -24.75
CA VAL A 58 -27.21 -1.97 -24.70
C VAL A 58 -28.35 -1.31 -25.46
N GLU A 59 -29.00 -2.11 -26.31
CA GLU A 59 -30.23 -1.70 -26.99
C GLU A 59 -31.39 -1.76 -25.99
N GLY A 60 -31.80 -0.58 -25.50
CA GLY A 60 -32.98 -0.41 -24.69
C GLY A 60 -34.25 -0.15 -25.53
N VAL A 61 -35.39 -0.06 -24.85
CA VAL A 61 -36.70 0.20 -25.47
C VAL A 61 -36.77 1.59 -26.15
N GLU A 62 -35.93 2.54 -25.72
CA GLU A 62 -35.88 3.93 -26.21
C GLU A 62 -34.63 4.28 -27.04
N GLY A 63 -33.77 3.29 -27.36
CA GLY A 63 -32.53 3.47 -28.13
C GLY A 63 -31.30 2.84 -27.49
N VAL A 64 -30.12 3.13 -28.03
CA VAL A 64 -28.83 2.65 -27.49
C VAL A 64 -28.48 3.47 -26.25
N THR A 65 -28.35 2.81 -25.10
CA THR A 65 -27.87 3.42 -23.85
C THR A 65 -26.53 2.80 -23.45
N HIS A 66 -25.70 3.61 -22.79
CA HIS A 66 -24.44 3.15 -22.21
C HIS A 66 -24.69 2.73 -20.77
N GLN A 67 -24.38 1.48 -20.44
CA GLN A 67 -24.38 0.97 -19.07
C GLN A 67 -22.98 0.52 -18.68
N GLU A 68 -22.78 0.31 -17.38
CA GLU A 68 -21.58 -0.33 -16.89
C GLU A 68 -21.49 -1.77 -17.44
N SER A 69 -20.29 -2.16 -17.87
CA SER A 69 -20.10 -3.42 -18.57
C SER A 69 -20.22 -4.61 -17.63
N PHE A 70 -20.93 -5.64 -18.08
CA PHE A 70 -20.98 -6.94 -17.41
C PHE A 70 -19.86 -7.88 -17.89
N ASN A 71 -18.78 -7.33 -18.46
CA ASN A 71 -17.61 -8.12 -18.82
C ASN A 71 -17.02 -8.80 -17.58
N SER A 72 -16.89 -10.13 -17.62
CA SER A 72 -16.43 -10.90 -16.45
C SER A 72 -15.05 -10.49 -15.94
N ILE A 73 -14.13 -10.08 -16.82
CA ILE A 73 -12.78 -9.63 -16.43
C ILE A 73 -12.85 -8.27 -15.75
N TYR A 74 -13.68 -7.36 -16.27
CA TYR A 74 -13.92 -6.07 -15.65
C TYR A 74 -14.55 -6.23 -14.27
N MET A 75 -15.65 -6.99 -14.17
CA MET A 75 -16.33 -7.27 -12.90
C MET A 75 -15.38 -7.87 -11.84
N MET A 76 -14.47 -8.78 -12.23
CA MET A 76 -13.51 -9.38 -11.29
C MET A 76 -12.51 -8.36 -10.71
N ALA A 77 -12.10 -7.36 -11.50
CA ALA A 77 -11.17 -6.33 -11.04
C ALA A 77 -11.87 -5.18 -10.33
N ASP A 78 -13.04 -4.76 -10.81
CA ASP A 78 -13.83 -3.69 -10.20
C ASP A 78 -14.36 -4.08 -8.81
N SER A 79 -14.88 -5.31 -8.67
CA SER A 79 -15.30 -5.85 -7.38
C SER A 79 -14.16 -6.10 -6.38
N GLY A 80 -12.90 -5.97 -6.81
CA GLY A 80 -11.73 -6.31 -5.99
C GLY A 80 -11.56 -7.81 -5.71
N ALA A 81 -12.38 -8.68 -6.31
CA ALA A 81 -12.35 -10.12 -6.06
C ALA A 81 -11.01 -10.74 -6.47
N ARG A 82 -10.54 -10.45 -7.68
CA ARG A 82 -9.22 -10.84 -8.18
C ARG A 82 -8.90 -10.13 -9.48
N GLY A 83 -7.74 -9.51 -9.54
CA GLY A 83 -7.31 -8.80 -10.74
C GLY A 83 -7.02 -7.35 -10.41
N SER A 84 -5.97 -6.81 -11.01
CA SER A 84 -5.71 -5.37 -10.98
C SER A 84 -5.75 -4.81 -12.39
N GLN A 85 -5.96 -3.50 -12.51
CA GLN A 85 -5.88 -2.78 -13.79
C GLN A 85 -4.54 -3.07 -14.50
N ALA A 86 -3.45 -3.22 -13.75
CA ALA A 86 -2.14 -3.59 -14.29
C ALA A 86 -2.12 -5.00 -14.92
N GLN A 87 -2.85 -5.97 -14.36
CA GLN A 87 -2.98 -7.31 -14.93
C GLN A 87 -3.87 -7.30 -16.18
N ILE A 88 -5.00 -6.57 -16.15
CA ILE A 88 -5.89 -6.42 -17.31
C ILE A 88 -5.17 -5.76 -18.48
N ARG A 89 -4.34 -4.73 -18.20
CA ARG A 89 -3.48 -4.08 -19.20
C ARG A 89 -2.60 -5.07 -19.96
N GLN A 90 -2.06 -6.10 -19.30
CA GLN A 90 -1.23 -7.11 -19.97
C GLN A 90 -2.05 -8.09 -20.82
N LEU A 91 -3.32 -8.30 -20.49
CA LEU A 91 -4.22 -9.19 -21.23
C LEU A 91 -4.70 -8.57 -22.55
N ALA A 92 -5.16 -7.31 -22.51
CA ALA A 92 -5.82 -6.66 -23.65
C ALA A 92 -5.15 -5.37 -24.17
N GLY A 93 -4.33 -4.71 -23.34
CA GLY A 93 -3.61 -3.49 -23.74
C GLY A 93 -2.28 -3.80 -24.43
N MET A 94 -1.19 -3.49 -23.75
CA MET A 94 0.18 -3.89 -24.11
C MET A 94 0.95 -4.28 -22.86
N ARG A 95 1.88 -5.22 -22.98
CA ARG A 95 2.65 -5.70 -21.83
C ARG A 95 3.66 -4.66 -21.32
N GLY A 96 4.21 -3.82 -22.21
CA GLY A 96 5.04 -2.67 -21.84
C GLY A 96 6.54 -2.96 -21.73
N LEU A 97 7.23 -2.10 -20.98
CA LEU A 97 8.68 -2.17 -20.74
C LEU A 97 9.02 -3.26 -19.72
N MET A 98 10.18 -3.91 -19.91
CA MET A 98 10.66 -4.98 -19.04
C MET A 98 12.02 -4.61 -18.46
N ALA A 99 12.28 -5.00 -17.21
CA ALA A 99 13.57 -4.83 -16.58
C ALA A 99 14.50 -6.03 -16.88
N LYS A 100 15.78 -5.73 -17.08
CA LYS A 100 16.86 -6.71 -17.08
C LYS A 100 17.17 -7.16 -15.64
N PRO A 101 17.94 -8.26 -15.48
CA PRO A 101 18.33 -8.72 -14.14
C PRO A 101 19.16 -7.71 -13.34
N ASP A 102 19.89 -6.81 -14.01
CA ASP A 102 20.65 -5.72 -13.39
C ASP A 102 19.77 -4.55 -12.90
N GLY A 103 18.47 -4.55 -13.22
CA GLY A 103 17.53 -3.48 -12.88
C GLY A 103 17.37 -2.40 -13.96
N SER A 104 18.20 -2.40 -15.00
CA SER A 104 18.04 -1.48 -16.14
C SER A 104 16.80 -1.86 -16.96
N ILE A 105 16.13 -0.86 -17.53
CA ILE A 105 14.95 -1.07 -18.38
C ILE A 105 15.40 -1.36 -19.81
N ILE A 106 14.77 -2.34 -20.45
CA ILE A 106 14.98 -2.66 -21.87
C ILE A 106 14.22 -1.62 -22.71
N GLU A 107 14.93 -0.89 -23.57
CA GLU A 107 14.37 0.18 -24.41
C GLU A 107 13.28 -0.30 -25.39
N THR A 108 13.32 -1.58 -25.77
CA THR A 108 12.37 -2.20 -26.69
C THR A 108 11.20 -2.80 -25.91
N PRO A 109 10.00 -2.18 -25.97
CA PRO A 109 8.85 -2.67 -25.23
C PRO A 109 8.19 -3.88 -25.91
N ILE A 110 7.38 -4.59 -25.15
CA ILE A 110 6.47 -5.60 -25.67
C ILE A 110 5.14 -4.91 -25.99
N THR A 111 4.93 -4.61 -27.27
CA THR A 111 3.71 -3.97 -27.80
C THR A 111 2.52 -4.92 -27.87
N SER A 112 2.77 -6.22 -27.96
CA SER A 112 1.74 -7.26 -27.96
C SER A 112 1.15 -7.47 -26.56
N ASN A 113 -0.04 -8.07 -26.51
CA ASN A 113 -0.68 -8.52 -25.26
C ASN A 113 -0.88 -10.04 -25.28
N PHE A 114 -1.36 -10.60 -24.17
CA PHE A 114 -1.57 -12.04 -24.08
C PHE A 114 -2.67 -12.58 -25.00
N ARG A 115 -3.66 -11.75 -25.36
CA ARG A 115 -4.70 -12.11 -26.32
C ARG A 115 -4.16 -12.24 -27.75
N GLU A 116 -3.22 -11.38 -28.14
CA GLU A 116 -2.56 -11.37 -29.45
C GLU A 116 -1.44 -12.41 -29.55
N GLY A 117 -0.87 -12.80 -28.41
CA GLY A 117 0.30 -13.68 -28.33
C GLY A 117 1.62 -12.91 -28.40
N LEU A 118 2.69 -13.55 -27.92
CA LEU A 118 4.04 -12.99 -27.91
C LEU A 118 4.91 -13.69 -28.95
N ASN A 119 5.71 -12.92 -29.68
CA ASN A 119 6.75 -13.51 -30.53
C ASN A 119 7.92 -14.05 -29.70
N VAL A 120 8.80 -14.85 -30.31
CA VAL A 120 9.91 -15.53 -29.62
C VAL A 120 10.81 -14.53 -28.85
N LEU A 121 11.13 -13.38 -29.46
CA LEU A 121 11.99 -12.36 -28.84
C LEU A 121 11.30 -11.69 -27.65
N GLN A 122 10.03 -11.30 -27.79
CA GLN A 122 9.23 -10.69 -26.71
C GLN A 122 9.05 -11.67 -25.54
N TYR A 123 8.80 -12.94 -25.84
CA TYR A 123 8.70 -13.98 -24.82
C TYR A 123 10.04 -14.14 -24.08
N PHE A 124 11.15 -14.23 -24.82
CA PHE A 124 12.50 -14.34 -24.24
C PHE A 124 12.84 -13.14 -23.34
N ILE A 125 12.53 -11.91 -23.77
CA ILE A 125 12.69 -10.71 -22.96
C ILE A 125 11.89 -10.80 -21.66
N SER A 126 10.63 -11.25 -21.74
CA SER A 126 9.77 -11.41 -20.56
C SER A 126 10.30 -12.45 -19.55
N THR A 127 11.14 -13.41 -19.97
CA THR A 127 11.68 -14.42 -19.05
C THR A 127 12.66 -13.86 -18.03
N HIS A 128 13.38 -12.77 -18.37
CA HIS A 128 14.37 -12.18 -17.46
C HIS A 128 13.70 -11.61 -16.20
N GLY A 129 12.67 -10.77 -16.41
CA GLY A 129 11.90 -10.20 -15.30
C GLY A 129 11.15 -11.27 -14.50
N ALA A 130 10.56 -12.26 -15.18
CA ALA A 130 9.84 -13.35 -14.51
C ALA A 130 10.76 -14.21 -13.63
N ARG A 131 11.93 -14.61 -14.15
CA ARG A 131 12.90 -15.42 -13.39
C ARG A 131 13.47 -14.64 -12.21
N LYS A 132 13.82 -13.37 -12.40
CA LYS A 132 14.29 -12.51 -11.31
C LYS A 132 13.22 -12.33 -10.24
N GLY A 133 11.97 -12.05 -10.63
CA GLY A 133 10.86 -11.94 -9.69
C GLY A 133 10.66 -13.20 -8.85
N LEU A 134 10.65 -14.38 -9.49
CA LEU A 134 10.52 -15.66 -8.78
C LEU A 134 11.70 -15.94 -7.84
N ALA A 135 12.94 -15.64 -8.28
CA ALA A 135 14.12 -15.81 -7.45
C ALA A 135 14.13 -14.83 -6.26
N ASP A 136 13.80 -13.55 -6.50
CA ASP A 136 13.73 -12.52 -5.47
C ASP A 136 12.65 -12.84 -4.44
N THR A 137 11.47 -13.30 -4.87
CA THR A 137 10.42 -13.76 -3.95
C THR A 137 10.92 -14.92 -3.10
N ALA A 138 11.53 -15.95 -3.69
CA ALA A 138 12.05 -17.10 -2.94
C ALA A 138 13.14 -16.69 -1.92
N LEU A 139 14.02 -15.76 -2.27
CA LEU A 139 15.05 -15.23 -1.37
C LEU A 139 14.44 -14.36 -0.26
N LYS A 140 13.47 -13.50 -0.60
CA LYS A 140 12.78 -12.64 0.38
C LYS A 140 11.99 -13.46 1.40
N THR A 141 11.34 -14.55 0.99
CA THR A 141 10.65 -15.46 1.93
C THR A 141 11.58 -15.96 3.04
N ALA A 142 12.82 -16.32 2.70
CA ALA A 142 13.80 -16.75 3.71
C ALA A 142 14.20 -15.61 4.67
N ASN A 143 14.37 -14.40 4.15
CA ASN A 143 14.72 -13.22 4.95
C ASN A 143 13.58 -12.83 5.90
N SER A 144 12.34 -12.83 5.43
CA SER A 144 11.15 -12.51 6.25
C SER A 144 10.97 -13.55 7.35
N GLY A 145 11.09 -14.84 7.04
CA GLY A 145 11.06 -15.90 8.07
C GLY A 145 12.19 -15.78 9.10
N TYR A 146 13.41 -15.43 8.66
CA TYR A 146 14.54 -15.19 9.58
C TYR A 146 14.31 -13.96 10.47
N LEU A 147 13.73 -12.88 9.93
CA LEU A 147 13.37 -11.69 10.68
C LEU A 147 12.32 -12.02 11.75
N THR A 148 11.23 -12.72 11.40
CA THR A 148 10.21 -13.16 12.36
C THR A 148 10.82 -13.97 13.48
N ARG A 149 11.71 -14.93 13.16
CA ARG A 149 12.41 -15.72 14.17
C ARG A 149 13.22 -14.85 15.12
N ARG A 150 13.98 -13.89 14.59
CA ARG A 150 14.77 -12.95 15.41
C ARG A 150 13.90 -12.07 16.31
N LEU A 151 12.77 -11.61 15.79
CA LEU A 151 11.83 -10.81 16.57
C LEU A 151 11.27 -11.65 17.72
N VAL A 152 10.81 -12.86 17.45
CA VAL A 152 10.29 -13.79 18.47
C VAL A 152 11.37 -14.14 19.51
N ASP A 153 12.61 -14.43 19.09
CA ASP A 153 13.72 -14.73 20.01
C ASP A 153 13.93 -13.61 21.06
N VAL A 154 13.64 -12.35 20.70
CA VAL A 154 13.78 -11.18 21.60
C VAL A 154 12.51 -10.91 22.40
N THR A 155 11.33 -11.14 21.82
CA THR A 155 10.04 -10.73 22.41
C THR A 155 9.26 -11.85 23.08
N GLN A 156 9.67 -13.12 22.96
CA GLN A 156 8.90 -14.28 23.45
C GLN A 156 8.53 -14.21 24.94
N ASP A 157 9.35 -13.54 25.77
CA ASP A 157 9.12 -13.41 27.21
C ASP A 157 8.17 -12.24 27.58
N LEU A 158 7.71 -11.45 26.61
CA LEU A 158 6.78 -10.35 26.83
C LEU A 158 5.34 -10.85 26.91
N VAL A 159 4.85 -10.97 28.14
CA VAL A 159 3.48 -11.35 28.49
C VAL A 159 2.80 -10.22 29.27
N VAL A 160 1.49 -10.07 29.12
CA VAL A 160 0.69 -9.19 29.97
C VAL A 160 0.52 -9.84 31.34
N VAL A 161 1.11 -9.26 32.39
CA VAL A 161 1.17 -9.89 33.73
C VAL A 161 0.26 -9.22 34.76
N GLU A 162 -0.14 -7.97 34.52
CA GLU A 162 -1.00 -7.22 35.43
C GLU A 162 -1.97 -6.29 34.68
N HIS A 163 -2.97 -5.77 35.37
CA HIS A 163 -3.97 -4.92 34.73
C HIS A 163 -3.50 -3.47 34.53
N ASP A 164 -2.85 -2.88 35.55
CA ASP A 164 -2.43 -1.48 35.54
C ASP A 164 -1.14 -1.29 36.35
N CYS A 165 -0.11 -0.69 35.75
CA CYS A 165 1.15 -0.35 36.41
C CYS A 165 1.11 1.01 37.15
N GLY A 166 0.00 1.76 37.06
CA GLY A 166 -0.18 3.06 37.69
C GLY A 166 0.64 4.20 37.07
N SER A 167 1.27 3.99 35.92
CA SER A 167 2.09 5.01 35.25
C SER A 167 1.24 6.10 34.57
N TYR A 168 1.61 7.36 34.79
CA TYR A 168 1.08 8.53 34.04
C TYR A 168 2.04 8.94 32.90
N GLU A 169 3.11 8.16 32.69
CA GLU A 169 4.03 8.36 31.57
C GLU A 169 3.44 7.77 30.29
N GLY A 170 3.67 8.47 29.19
CA GLY A 170 3.12 8.14 27.89
C GLY A 170 3.73 9.02 26.81
N VAL A 171 3.34 8.77 25.57
CA VAL A 171 3.84 9.50 24.41
C VAL A 171 2.70 10.34 23.84
N PHE A 172 3.01 11.57 23.41
CA PHE A 172 2.06 12.40 22.68
C PHE A 172 1.94 11.88 21.25
N MET A 173 0.74 11.45 20.88
CA MET A 173 0.39 11.06 19.52
C MET A 173 -0.25 12.26 18.80
N LYS A 174 0.16 12.45 17.55
CA LYS A 174 -0.31 13.49 16.62
C LYS A 174 -0.54 12.86 15.25
N ALA A 175 -1.32 13.49 14.39
CA ALA A 175 -1.37 13.09 12.99
C ALA A 175 0.03 13.16 12.35
N VAL A 176 0.34 12.22 11.45
CA VAL A 176 1.58 12.22 10.68
C VAL A 176 1.35 13.01 9.39
N VAL A 177 2.01 14.16 9.27
CA VAL A 177 1.92 15.04 8.10
C VAL A 177 3.25 15.05 7.38
N GLU A 178 3.24 14.69 6.10
CA GLU A 178 4.41 14.72 5.23
C GLU A 178 4.06 15.46 3.94
N GLY A 179 4.85 16.46 3.57
CA GLY A 179 4.62 17.22 2.33
C GLY A 179 3.31 18.03 2.28
N GLY A 180 2.60 18.19 3.40
CA GLY A 180 1.30 18.90 3.46
C GLY A 180 0.08 17.99 3.31
N GLU A 181 0.29 16.69 3.10
CA GLU A 181 -0.76 15.68 3.14
C GLU A 181 -0.71 14.92 4.48
N VAL A 182 -1.90 14.60 5.02
CA VAL A 182 -2.02 13.76 6.22
C VAL A 182 -1.89 12.30 5.77
N ILE A 183 -0.77 11.66 6.13
CA ILE A 183 -0.53 10.25 5.81
C ILE A 183 -1.33 9.35 6.75
N GLU A 184 -1.27 9.64 8.04
CA GLU A 184 -1.93 8.85 9.08
C GLU A 184 -2.64 9.84 10.03
N PRO A 185 -3.99 9.85 10.04
CA PRO A 185 -4.76 10.75 10.88
C PRO A 185 -4.63 10.38 12.36
N LEU A 186 -4.90 11.33 13.26
CA LEU A 186 -4.78 11.08 14.69
C LEU A 186 -5.70 9.93 15.17
N HIS A 187 -6.91 9.84 14.60
CA HIS A 187 -7.91 8.87 15.02
C HIS A 187 -7.44 7.43 14.90
N GLU A 188 -6.78 7.06 13.79
CA GLU A 188 -6.22 5.72 13.57
C GLU A 188 -5.10 5.41 14.57
N ARG A 189 -4.27 6.41 14.92
CA ARG A 189 -3.10 6.22 15.79
C ARG A 189 -3.46 5.98 17.25
N ILE A 190 -4.56 6.56 17.71
CA ILE A 190 -5.00 6.52 19.12
C ILE A 190 -6.06 5.44 19.39
N LEU A 191 -6.72 4.92 18.34
CA LEU A 191 -7.72 3.87 18.48
C LEU A 191 -7.16 2.64 19.22
N GLY A 192 -7.90 2.16 20.20
CA GLY A 192 -7.53 1.02 21.03
C GLY A 192 -6.41 1.30 22.05
N ARG A 193 -5.91 2.54 22.17
CA ARG A 193 -4.94 2.93 23.20
C ARG A 193 -5.63 3.46 24.45
N VAL A 194 -4.88 3.54 25.55
CA VAL A 194 -5.36 4.09 26.82
C VAL A 194 -4.75 5.46 27.07
N THR A 195 -5.56 6.42 27.52
CA THR A 195 -5.11 7.78 27.85
C THR A 195 -4.17 7.79 29.05
N ALA A 196 -3.07 8.53 28.97
CA ALA A 196 -2.12 8.66 30.09
C ALA A 196 -2.51 9.78 31.06
N VAL A 197 -3.18 10.82 30.56
CA VAL A 197 -3.68 12.00 31.28
C VAL A 197 -5.11 12.29 30.85
N ASP A 198 -5.79 13.14 31.61
CA ASP A 198 -7.13 13.62 31.27
C ASP A 198 -7.09 14.39 29.95
N ILE A 199 -8.04 14.10 29.06
CA ILE A 199 -8.26 14.86 27.82
C ILE A 199 -9.22 15.99 28.16
N ILE A 200 -8.77 17.23 27.95
CA ILE A 200 -9.53 18.45 28.26
C ILE A 200 -10.11 19.01 26.97
N SER A 201 -11.32 19.57 27.04
CA SER A 201 -11.96 20.22 25.90
C SER A 201 -11.20 21.49 25.50
N PRO A 202 -10.96 21.73 24.20
CA PRO A 202 -10.31 22.96 23.73
C PRO A 202 -11.17 24.21 24.01
N ASP A 203 -12.50 24.07 24.06
CA ASP A 203 -13.43 25.17 24.27
C ASP A 203 -13.62 25.54 25.76
N SER A 204 -13.33 24.61 26.68
CA SER A 204 -13.49 24.82 28.12
C SER A 204 -12.36 24.15 28.89
N ALA A 205 -11.44 24.98 29.41
CA ALA A 205 -10.24 24.55 30.11
C ALA A 205 -10.50 23.77 31.42
N GLU A 206 -11.74 23.69 31.89
CA GLU A 206 -12.15 22.94 33.10
C GLU A 206 -12.99 21.69 32.80
N CYS A 207 -13.35 21.44 31.53
CA CYS A 207 -14.15 20.29 31.15
C CYS A 207 -13.27 19.11 30.72
N VAL A 208 -13.17 18.10 31.58
CA VAL A 208 -12.55 16.82 31.23
C VAL A 208 -13.51 16.04 30.32
N VAL A 209 -13.08 15.83 29.08
CA VAL A 209 -13.82 15.05 28.08
C VAL A 209 -13.65 13.56 28.35
N PHE A 210 -12.41 13.12 28.59
CA PHE A 210 -12.09 11.74 28.95
C PHE A 210 -11.11 11.71 30.12
N PRO A 211 -11.40 10.96 31.20
CA PRO A 211 -10.45 10.83 32.30
C PRO A 211 -9.23 9.99 31.88
N ALA A 212 -8.14 10.14 32.61
CA ALA A 212 -6.93 9.34 32.47
C ALA A 212 -7.24 7.85 32.68
N GLY A 213 -6.61 6.99 31.89
CA GLY A 213 -6.84 5.55 31.96
C GLY A 213 -8.06 5.06 31.18
N THR A 214 -8.67 5.91 30.35
CA THR A 214 -9.78 5.55 29.47
C THR A 214 -9.26 4.83 28.23
N LEU A 215 -9.85 3.68 27.90
CA LEU A 215 -9.61 2.97 26.63
C LEU A 215 -10.37 3.68 25.50
N LEU A 216 -9.66 4.07 24.45
CA LEU A 216 -10.23 4.76 23.31
C LEU A 216 -10.85 3.76 22.33
N ASN A 217 -12.18 3.85 22.16
CA ASN A 217 -12.95 3.10 21.19
C ASN A 217 -13.35 4.03 20.03
N GLU A 218 -14.01 3.49 19.01
CA GLU A 218 -14.41 4.19 17.80
C GLU A 218 -15.22 5.47 18.11
N GLU A 219 -16.20 5.39 19.00
CA GLU A 219 -17.00 6.55 19.45
C GLU A 219 -16.16 7.62 20.16
N HIS A 220 -15.21 7.21 21.01
CA HIS A 220 -14.35 8.15 21.73
C HIS A 220 -13.45 8.91 20.77
N VAL A 221 -12.94 8.20 19.76
CA VAL A 221 -12.02 8.76 18.78
C VAL A 221 -12.74 9.73 17.84
N GLU A 222 -13.95 9.42 17.40
CA GLU A 222 -14.79 10.34 16.61
C GLU A 222 -15.11 11.63 17.37
N GLN A 223 -15.35 11.54 18.68
CA GLN A 223 -15.54 12.70 19.55
C GLN A 223 -14.27 13.56 19.66
N ILE A 224 -13.10 12.94 19.82
CA ILE A 224 -11.80 13.66 19.87
C ILE A 224 -11.56 14.42 18.56
N GLU A 225 -11.85 13.80 17.42
CA GLU A 225 -11.71 14.42 16.10
C GLU A 225 -12.69 15.56 15.88
N THR A 226 -13.96 15.38 16.25
CA THR A 226 -15.01 16.42 16.14
C THR A 226 -14.69 17.65 17.00
N MET A 227 -14.05 17.45 18.16
CA MET A 227 -13.61 18.53 19.04
C MET A 227 -12.37 19.27 18.54
N GLY A 228 -11.71 18.79 17.48
CA GLY A 228 -10.49 19.43 16.95
C GLY A 228 -9.28 19.28 17.88
N ILE A 229 -9.17 18.15 18.60
CA ILE A 229 -8.01 17.87 19.45
C ILE A 229 -6.87 17.32 18.59
N ASP A 230 -5.76 18.07 18.52
CA ASP A 230 -4.62 17.74 17.64
C ASP A 230 -3.59 16.77 18.26
N GLU A 231 -3.58 16.65 19.59
CA GLU A 231 -2.64 15.81 20.31
C GLU A 231 -3.27 15.09 21.50
N VAL A 232 -2.94 13.81 21.66
CA VAL A 232 -3.40 13.00 22.81
C VAL A 232 -2.22 12.26 23.40
N LYS A 233 -2.03 12.37 24.72
CA LYS A 233 -1.00 11.61 25.43
C LYS A 233 -1.53 10.23 25.79
N VAL A 234 -0.99 9.19 25.16
CA VAL A 234 -1.39 7.79 25.35
C VAL A 234 -0.33 7.02 26.09
N ARG A 235 -0.75 6.00 26.85
CA ARG A 235 0.17 5.02 27.43
C ARG A 235 0.79 4.16 26.33
N THR A 236 2.03 3.75 26.55
CA THR A 236 2.78 2.90 25.62
C THR A 236 3.50 1.77 26.38
N PRO A 237 3.74 0.61 25.76
CA PRO A 237 4.56 -0.44 26.34
C PRO A 237 5.97 0.03 26.76
N LEU A 238 6.52 1.04 26.06
CA LEU A 238 7.87 1.57 26.32
C LEU A 238 7.98 2.36 27.64
N THR A 239 6.88 2.92 28.15
CA THR A 239 6.83 3.70 29.40
C THR A 239 6.12 2.93 30.52
N CYS A 240 5.96 1.61 30.35
CA CYS A 240 5.34 0.75 31.34
C CYS A 240 6.28 0.54 32.53
N LYS A 241 5.73 0.54 33.76
CA LYS A 241 6.50 0.37 35.00
C LYS A 241 6.48 -1.07 35.54
N THR A 242 5.74 -1.96 34.88
CA THR A 242 5.68 -3.38 35.22
C THR A 242 7.05 -4.03 35.04
N ARG A 243 7.53 -4.79 36.04
CA ARG A 243 8.77 -5.56 35.92
C ARG A 243 8.48 -6.92 35.28
N TYR A 244 9.38 -7.37 34.40
CA TYR A 244 9.31 -8.70 33.76
C TYR A 244 7.98 -8.97 33.03
N GLY A 245 7.44 -7.98 32.33
CA GLY A 245 6.19 -8.10 31.58
C GLY A 245 5.61 -6.74 31.25
N LEU A 246 4.34 -6.72 30.87
CA LEU A 246 3.57 -5.51 30.56
C LEU A 246 2.25 -5.49 31.34
N CYS A 247 1.70 -4.30 31.58
CA CYS A 247 0.33 -4.17 32.04
C CYS A 247 -0.66 -3.99 30.88
N ALA A 248 -1.90 -4.45 31.08
CA ALA A 248 -2.95 -4.40 30.06
C ALA A 248 -3.22 -2.97 29.59
N LYS A 249 -3.26 -1.99 30.50
CA LYS A 249 -3.49 -0.58 30.14
C LYS A 249 -2.37 0.08 29.33
N CYS A 250 -1.11 -0.33 29.50
CA CYS A 250 -0.01 0.23 28.70
C CYS A 250 0.04 -0.36 27.29
N TYR A 251 -0.49 -1.58 27.10
CA TYR A 251 -0.64 -2.20 25.79
C TYR A 251 -1.88 -1.68 25.05
N GLY A 252 -3.04 -1.70 25.70
CA GLY A 252 -4.32 -1.29 25.14
C GLY A 252 -5.20 -2.47 24.70
N ARG A 253 -5.87 -2.29 23.57
CA ARG A 253 -6.85 -3.22 23.00
C ARG A 253 -6.18 -4.41 22.31
N ASP A 254 -6.75 -5.59 22.50
CA ASP A 254 -6.48 -6.74 21.64
C ASP A 254 -7.18 -6.51 20.30
N LEU A 255 -6.38 -6.31 19.24
CA LEU A 255 -6.89 -6.03 17.90
C LEU A 255 -7.60 -7.23 17.24
N GLY A 256 -7.40 -8.45 17.76
CA GLY A 256 -8.09 -9.64 17.26
C GLY A 256 -9.48 -9.84 17.87
N ARG A 257 -9.68 -9.41 19.12
CA ARG A 257 -10.95 -9.62 19.86
C ARG A 257 -11.74 -8.34 20.11
N GLY A 258 -11.11 -7.18 20.00
CA GLY A 258 -11.77 -5.89 20.13
C GLY A 258 -12.07 -5.46 21.57
N HIS A 259 -11.50 -6.10 22.60
CA HIS A 259 -11.58 -5.65 24.00
C HIS A 259 -10.19 -5.37 24.57
N LEU A 260 -10.10 -4.81 25.79
CA LEU A 260 -8.82 -4.64 26.47
C LEU A 260 -8.07 -5.98 26.56
N VAL A 261 -6.76 -5.97 26.34
CA VAL A 261 -5.97 -7.20 26.35
C VAL A 261 -6.09 -7.93 27.70
N SER A 262 -6.27 -9.24 27.64
CA SER A 262 -6.37 -10.10 28.82
C SER A 262 -5.01 -10.30 29.48
N VAL A 263 -5.02 -10.43 30.81
CA VAL A 263 -3.83 -10.85 31.56
C VAL A 263 -3.50 -12.31 31.20
N GLY A 264 -2.24 -12.58 30.89
CA GLY A 264 -1.73 -13.87 30.43
C GLY A 264 -1.49 -13.96 28.92
N GLU A 265 -1.90 -12.96 28.13
CA GLU A 265 -1.70 -12.97 26.68
C GLU A 265 -0.22 -12.71 26.31
N ALA A 266 0.31 -13.54 25.40
CA ALA A 266 1.71 -13.49 24.95
C ALA A 266 1.91 -12.46 23.82
N VAL A 267 1.71 -11.19 24.16
CA VAL A 267 1.73 -10.05 23.21
C VAL A 267 3.06 -9.90 22.46
N GLY A 268 4.18 -10.36 23.03
CA GLY A 268 5.48 -10.30 22.36
C GLY A 268 5.57 -11.17 21.10
N VAL A 269 5.01 -12.39 21.16
CA VAL A 269 4.98 -13.31 20.01
C VAL A 269 4.03 -12.77 18.94
N ILE A 270 2.86 -12.29 19.35
CA ILE A 270 1.86 -11.68 18.46
C ILE A 270 2.48 -10.50 17.72
N ALA A 271 3.11 -9.56 18.43
CA ALA A 271 3.75 -8.39 17.82
C ALA A 271 4.86 -8.77 16.83
N ALA A 272 5.68 -9.76 17.16
CA ALA A 272 6.73 -10.25 16.26
C ALA A 272 6.15 -10.86 14.97
N GLN A 273 5.08 -11.64 15.08
CA GLN A 273 4.38 -12.23 13.93
C GLN A 273 3.68 -11.15 13.09
N SER A 274 3.02 -10.19 13.71
CA SER A 274 2.34 -9.08 13.01
C SER A 274 3.29 -8.16 12.25
N ILE A 275 4.57 -8.11 12.62
CA ILE A 275 5.61 -7.41 11.85
C ILE A 275 6.21 -8.30 10.76
N GLY A 276 6.46 -9.56 11.10
CA GLY A 276 7.20 -10.47 10.22
C GLY A 276 6.38 -11.07 9.08
N GLU A 277 5.11 -11.38 9.32
CA GLU A 277 4.23 -12.00 8.32
C GLU A 277 3.95 -11.08 7.11
N PRO A 278 3.60 -9.79 7.28
CA PRO A 278 3.42 -8.86 6.16
C PRO A 278 4.70 -8.57 5.37
N GLY A 279 5.87 -8.91 5.93
CA GLY A 279 7.14 -8.78 5.23
C GLY A 279 7.37 -9.84 4.15
N THR A 280 6.53 -10.87 4.06
CA THR A 280 6.62 -11.97 3.08
C THR A 280 5.91 -11.63 1.79
#